data_AF-A0A7W8U5X0-F1
#
_entry.id   AF-A0A7W8U5X0-F1
#
_cell.length_a   1.000
_cell.length_b   1.000
_cell.length_c   1.000
_cell.angle_alpha   90.00
_cell.angle_beta   90.00
_cell.angle_gamma   90.00
#
_symmetry.space_group_name_H-M   'P 1'
#
loop_
_entity.id
_entity.type
_entity.pdbx_description
1 polymer ?
#
loop_
_entity_poly.entity_id
_entity_poly.type
_entity_poly.pdbx_seq_one_letter_code
_entity_poly.pdbx_strand_id
1 'polypeptide(L)'
;MSKLENDQNTSPSRRDATREKLLAAALDVFGRYGFDGASTRRLADAAGVNLQAIPYYFSGKEGLYIATADYLTELISNHVGDMRQRVGARIVALDTAGEPMSPAEARAFLTEIAQTMIALFVSKKSESWARFIIREQMEPTEAFTRVYQGIMRPMIEIARQLIGTILDDDPASEHVRLRAFAFIGSILVFRMAHAAVLAQMEWETAGPQEVATLRHLAAELVAALEPFKGGAA
;
A
#
# COMPACT_ATOMS: atom_id res chain seq x y z
N MET A 1 -25.34 -43.83 27.47
CA MET A 1 -25.77 -42.69 26.65
C MET A 1 -24.60 -41.74 26.52
N SER A 2 -24.13 -41.58 25.29
CA SER A 2 -23.07 -40.68 24.84
C SER A 2 -23.51 -39.21 25.00
N LYS A 3 -22.61 -38.37 25.52
CA LYS A 3 -22.24 -37.03 25.01
C LYS A 3 -21.57 -36.20 26.11
N LEU A 4 -20.24 -36.15 26.09
CA LEU A 4 -19.51 -34.95 26.45
C LEU A 4 -18.60 -34.68 25.25
N GLU A 5 -19.06 -33.75 24.42
CA GLU A 5 -18.42 -33.29 23.21
C GLU A 5 -17.08 -32.60 23.54
N ASN A 6 -16.15 -32.85 22.65
CA ASN A 6 -14.73 -32.58 22.70
C ASN A 6 -14.47 -31.09 22.40
N ASP A 7 -14.20 -30.27 23.43
CA ASP A 7 -14.13 -28.80 23.27
C ASP A 7 -12.75 -28.16 23.50
N GLN A 8 -11.63 -28.92 23.46
CA GLN A 8 -10.30 -28.32 23.68
C GLN A 8 -9.19 -28.82 22.75
N ASN A 9 -9.42 -28.83 21.43
CA ASN A 9 -8.29 -28.97 20.50
C ASN A 9 -8.41 -28.12 19.24
N THR A 10 -8.53 -26.80 19.40
CA THR A 10 -8.13 -25.88 18.32
C THR A 10 -6.63 -25.64 18.44
N SER A 11 -5.83 -26.38 17.65
CA SER A 11 -4.39 -26.13 17.52
C SER A 11 -4.12 -24.66 17.18
N PRO A 12 -2.98 -24.07 17.60
CA PRO A 12 -2.61 -22.69 17.29
C PRO A 12 -2.77 -22.37 15.80
N SER A 13 -2.37 -23.30 14.92
CA SER A 13 -2.51 -23.17 13.46
C SER A 13 -3.94 -22.98 12.95
N ARG A 14 -4.95 -23.56 13.61
CA ARG A 14 -6.37 -23.41 13.21
C ARG A 14 -6.94 -22.08 13.70
N ARG A 15 -6.49 -21.59 14.86
CA ARG A 15 -6.88 -20.28 15.39
C ARG A 15 -6.31 -19.15 14.53
N ASP A 16 -5.04 -19.26 14.17
CA ASP A 16 -4.36 -18.30 13.29
C ASP A 16 -5.01 -18.26 11.90
N ALA A 17 -5.35 -19.42 11.33
CA ALA A 17 -6.05 -19.51 10.06
C ALA A 17 -7.47 -18.89 10.08
N THR A 18 -8.18 -18.96 11.21
CA THR A 18 -9.51 -18.36 11.36
C THR A 18 -9.40 -16.83 11.45
N ARG A 19 -8.43 -16.35 12.23
CA ARG A 19 -8.13 -14.92 12.37
C ARG A 19 -7.78 -14.30 11.02
N GLU A 20 -6.90 -14.95 10.26
CA GLU A 20 -6.47 -14.48 8.95
C GLU A 20 -7.61 -14.44 7.93
N LYS A 21 -8.47 -15.49 7.88
CA LYS A 21 -9.68 -15.49 7.03
C LYS A 21 -10.60 -14.31 7.32
N LEU A 22 -10.79 -13.99 8.60
CA LEU A 22 -11.59 -12.83 9.02
C LEU A 22 -10.97 -11.52 8.54
N LEU A 23 -9.66 -11.34 8.70
CA LEU A 23 -8.96 -10.13 8.26
C LEU A 23 -9.00 -9.95 6.73
N ALA A 24 -8.76 -11.03 5.99
CA ALA A 24 -8.80 -11.01 4.53
C ALA A 24 -10.22 -10.68 4.00
N ALA A 25 -11.26 -11.28 4.58
CA ALA A 25 -12.65 -10.97 4.23
C ALA A 25 -13.03 -9.55 4.65
N ALA A 26 -12.58 -9.10 5.83
CA ALA A 26 -12.84 -7.77 6.34
C ALA A 26 -12.28 -6.67 5.43
N LEU A 27 -11.10 -6.85 4.82
CA LEU A 27 -10.56 -5.90 3.84
C LEU A 27 -11.54 -5.64 2.68
N ASP A 28 -12.10 -6.70 2.08
CA ASP A 28 -13.04 -6.56 0.97
C ASP A 28 -14.39 -5.99 1.43
N VAL A 29 -14.93 -6.48 2.55
CA VAL A 29 -16.22 -6.04 3.08
C VAL A 29 -16.17 -4.58 3.51
N PHE A 30 -15.18 -4.19 4.33
CA PHE A 30 -15.04 -2.79 4.75
C PHE A 30 -14.69 -1.87 3.58
N GLY A 31 -13.87 -2.32 2.63
CA GLY A 31 -13.57 -1.55 1.42
C GLY A 31 -14.81 -1.27 0.55
N ARG A 32 -15.78 -2.21 0.51
CA ARG A 32 -17.02 -2.04 -0.28
C ARG A 32 -18.11 -1.24 0.42
N TYR A 33 -18.24 -1.44 1.73
CA TYR A 33 -19.43 -0.98 2.47
C TYR A 33 -19.12 0.05 3.54
N GLY A 34 -17.84 0.41 3.70
CA GLY A 34 -17.38 1.24 4.81
C GLY A 34 -17.53 0.53 6.15
N PHE A 35 -17.19 1.25 7.23
CA PHE A 35 -17.37 0.74 8.58
C PHE A 35 -18.86 0.49 8.85
N ASP A 36 -19.73 1.50 8.72
CA ASP A 36 -21.15 1.40 9.10
C ASP A 36 -21.93 0.35 8.31
N GLY A 37 -21.70 0.26 6.99
CA GLY A 37 -22.39 -0.70 6.12
C GLY A 37 -21.92 -2.15 6.25
N ALA A 38 -20.81 -2.41 6.95
CA ALA A 38 -20.29 -3.75 7.20
C ALA A 38 -20.87 -4.32 8.51
N SER A 39 -21.89 -5.17 8.42
CA SER A 39 -22.41 -5.89 9.59
C SER A 39 -21.47 -7.03 10.01
N THR A 40 -21.42 -7.34 11.31
CA THR A 40 -20.66 -8.49 11.85
C THR A 40 -21.07 -9.81 11.22
N ARG A 41 -22.36 -9.97 10.91
CA ARG A 41 -22.88 -11.12 10.16
C ARG A 41 -22.29 -11.20 8.75
N ARG A 42 -22.29 -10.10 8.00
CA ARG A 42 -21.68 -10.06 6.66
C ARG A 42 -20.19 -10.41 6.69
N LEU A 43 -19.47 -9.89 7.69
CA LEU A 43 -18.05 -10.18 7.88
C LEU A 43 -17.79 -11.66 8.16
N ALA A 44 -18.56 -12.26 9.07
CA ALA A 44 -18.46 -13.68 9.41
C ALA A 44 -18.84 -14.59 8.23
N ASP A 45 -19.94 -14.27 7.55
CA ASP A 45 -20.42 -15.00 6.37
C ASP A 45 -19.39 -14.95 5.23
N ALA A 46 -18.82 -13.77 4.95
CA ALA A 46 -17.79 -13.60 3.92
C ALA A 46 -16.48 -14.36 4.24
N ALA A 47 -16.12 -14.47 5.52
CA ALA A 47 -14.97 -15.23 5.98
C ALA A 47 -15.24 -16.75 6.06
N GLY A 48 -16.50 -17.19 5.99
CA GLY A 48 -16.90 -18.57 6.20
C GLY A 48 -16.62 -19.06 7.63
N VAL A 49 -16.83 -18.19 8.63
CA VAL A 49 -16.57 -18.48 10.05
C VAL A 49 -17.80 -18.23 10.91
N ASN A 50 -17.78 -18.72 12.16
CA ASN A 50 -18.83 -18.44 13.12
C ASN A 50 -18.81 -16.94 13.53
N LEU A 51 -19.97 -16.30 13.61
CA LEU A 51 -20.16 -14.92 14.07
C LEU A 51 -19.44 -14.61 15.39
N GLN A 52 -19.40 -15.56 16.32
CA GLN A 52 -18.74 -15.42 17.63
C GLN A 52 -17.21 -15.30 17.52
N ALA A 53 -16.61 -15.61 16.37
CA ALA A 53 -15.18 -15.42 16.16
C ALA A 53 -14.78 -13.92 16.19
N ILE A 54 -15.68 -13.00 15.80
CA ILE A 54 -15.38 -11.56 15.80
C ILE A 54 -15.16 -11.01 17.22
N PRO A 55 -16.12 -11.13 18.17
CA PRO A 55 -15.89 -10.67 19.54
C PRO A 55 -14.76 -11.45 20.22
N TYR A 56 -14.57 -12.73 19.87
CA TYR A 56 -13.51 -13.56 20.44
C TYR A 56 -12.09 -13.12 20.04
N TYR A 57 -11.84 -12.84 18.76
CA TYR A 57 -10.48 -12.49 18.28
C TYR A 57 -10.20 -10.99 18.30
N PHE A 58 -11.23 -10.16 18.18
CA PHE A 58 -11.06 -8.75 17.89
C PHE A 58 -11.86 -7.83 18.84
N SER A 59 -12.49 -8.37 19.87
CA SER A 59 -13.27 -7.59 20.84
C SER A 59 -14.41 -6.77 20.21
N GLY A 60 -14.87 -7.14 19.01
CA GLY A 60 -15.96 -6.47 18.30
C GLY A 60 -15.60 -6.06 16.87
N LYS A 61 -16.51 -5.30 16.25
CA LYS A 61 -16.37 -4.85 14.86
C LYS A 61 -15.30 -3.76 14.73
N GLU A 62 -15.25 -2.87 15.72
CA GLU A 62 -14.26 -1.80 15.86
C GLU A 62 -12.85 -2.37 15.91
N GLY A 63 -12.61 -3.33 16.81
CA GLY A 63 -11.29 -3.96 16.89
C GLY A 63 -10.94 -4.79 15.65
N LEU A 64 -11.93 -5.39 14.97
CA LEU A 64 -11.69 -6.05 13.68
C LEU A 64 -11.32 -5.03 12.60
N TYR A 65 -11.94 -3.85 12.60
CA TYR A 65 -11.64 -2.77 11.66
C TYR A 65 -10.19 -2.27 11.82
N ILE A 66 -9.78 -2.03 13.06
CA ILE A 66 -8.40 -1.62 13.37
C ILE A 66 -7.40 -2.72 13.02
N ALA A 67 -7.66 -3.96 13.41
CA ALA A 67 -6.81 -5.10 13.07
C ALA A 67 -6.72 -5.32 11.54
N THR A 68 -7.77 -4.96 10.79
CA THR A 68 -7.78 -5.01 9.32
C THR A 68 -6.81 -3.98 8.72
N ALA A 69 -6.70 -2.79 9.32
CA ALA A 69 -5.71 -1.79 8.92
C ALA A 69 -4.27 -2.23 9.21
N ASP A 70 -4.03 -2.86 10.36
CA ASP A 70 -2.72 -3.42 10.70
C ASP A 70 -2.37 -4.59 9.76
N TYR A 71 -3.33 -5.48 9.47
CA TYR A 71 -3.16 -6.57 8.52
C TYR A 71 -2.84 -6.07 7.10
N LEU A 72 -3.54 -5.04 6.63
CA LEU A 72 -3.20 -4.38 5.37
C LEU A 72 -1.78 -3.83 5.39
N THR A 73 -1.38 -3.28 6.54
CA THR A 73 -0.05 -2.73 6.75
C THR A 73 1.02 -3.80 6.56
N GLU A 74 0.82 -4.97 7.15
CA GLU A 74 1.69 -6.13 7.01
C GLU A 74 1.72 -6.65 5.56
N LEU A 75 0.58 -6.79 4.91
CA LEU A 75 0.48 -7.32 3.53
C LEU A 75 1.28 -6.49 2.53
N ILE A 76 1.12 -5.16 2.56
CA ILE A 76 1.86 -4.28 1.65
C ILE A 76 3.33 -4.24 2.05
N SER A 77 3.65 -4.18 3.35
CA SER A 77 5.05 -4.18 3.82
C SER A 77 5.80 -5.44 3.37
N ASN A 78 5.17 -6.61 3.43
CA ASN A 78 5.74 -7.85 2.91
C ASN A 78 5.95 -7.80 1.39
N HIS A 79 5.02 -7.19 0.65
CA HIS A 79 5.13 -7.07 -0.80
C HIS A 79 6.29 -6.17 -1.24
N VAL A 80 6.59 -5.12 -0.47
CA VAL A 80 7.61 -4.12 -0.82
C VAL A 80 8.87 -4.20 0.05
N GLY A 81 8.96 -5.24 0.89
CA GLY A 81 9.96 -5.36 1.96
C GLY A 81 11.39 -5.38 1.45
N ASP A 82 11.71 -6.28 0.52
CA ASP A 82 13.06 -6.43 -0.05
C ASP A 82 13.56 -5.13 -0.70
N MET A 83 12.67 -4.46 -1.43
CA MET A 83 12.94 -3.17 -2.06
C MET A 83 13.22 -2.09 -0.99
N ARG A 84 12.34 -1.96 0.01
CA ARG A 84 12.53 -1.00 1.11
C ARG A 84 13.81 -1.25 1.88
N GLN A 85 14.12 -2.51 2.17
CA GLN A 85 15.31 -2.88 2.93
C GLN A 85 16.57 -2.50 2.18
N ARG A 86 16.67 -2.77 0.87
CA ARG A 86 17.83 -2.38 0.07
C ARG A 86 18.02 -0.86 0.01
N VAL A 87 16.95 -0.11 -0.30
CA VAL A 87 17.02 1.35 -0.39
C VAL A 87 17.38 1.95 0.97
N GLY A 88 16.72 1.50 2.04
CA GLY A 88 16.98 1.97 3.40
C GLY A 88 18.40 1.64 3.89
N ALA A 89 18.88 0.41 3.66
CA ALA A 89 20.24 0.02 4.02
C ALA A 89 21.29 0.87 3.28
N ARG A 90 21.03 1.22 2.02
CA ARG A 90 21.93 2.08 1.25
C ARG A 90 21.96 3.52 1.77
N ILE A 91 20.80 4.09 2.09
CA ILE A 91 20.70 5.43 2.71
C ILE A 91 21.49 5.46 4.02
N VAL A 92 21.25 4.50 4.92
CA VAL A 92 21.97 4.42 6.21
C VAL A 92 23.47 4.28 6.02
N ALA A 93 23.92 3.48 5.05
CA ALA A 93 25.34 3.31 4.76
C ALA A 93 26.00 4.62 4.29
N LEU A 94 25.33 5.37 3.42
CA LEU A 94 25.79 6.68 2.95
C LEU A 94 25.83 7.73 4.07
N ASP A 95 24.78 7.80 4.89
CA ASP A 95 24.72 8.69 6.05
C ASP A 95 25.86 8.39 7.05
N THR A 96 26.16 7.11 7.27
CA THR A 96 27.25 6.67 8.15
C THR A 96 28.63 7.04 7.59
N ALA A 97 28.80 6.98 6.27
CA ALA A 97 30.04 7.37 5.60
C ALA A 97 30.18 8.90 5.43
N GLY A 98 29.12 9.67 5.64
CA GLY A 98 29.08 11.11 5.35
C GLY A 98 29.12 11.40 3.85
N GLU A 99 28.71 10.45 3.01
CA GLU A 99 28.73 10.57 1.56
C GLU A 99 27.32 10.85 1.01
N PRO A 100 27.16 11.80 0.07
CA PRO A 100 25.86 12.02 -0.57
C PRO A 100 25.54 10.91 -1.57
N MET A 101 24.26 10.57 -1.71
CA MET A 101 23.79 9.74 -2.82
C MET A 101 23.95 10.49 -4.15
N SER A 102 24.45 9.81 -5.18
CA SER A 102 24.53 10.43 -6.51
C SER A 102 23.14 10.56 -7.15
N PRO A 103 22.87 11.58 -7.99
CA PRO A 103 21.60 11.69 -8.71
C PRO A 103 21.29 10.47 -9.59
N ALA A 104 22.31 9.84 -10.18
CA ALA A 104 22.14 8.63 -11.00
C ALA A 104 21.66 7.43 -10.16
N GLU A 105 22.23 7.26 -8.97
CA GLU A 105 21.81 6.22 -8.03
C GLU A 105 20.40 6.48 -7.49
N ALA A 106 20.09 7.75 -7.16
CA ALA A 106 18.75 8.14 -6.73
C ALA A 106 17.68 7.86 -7.80
N ARG A 107 17.98 8.14 -9.08
CA ARG A 107 17.09 7.79 -10.21
C ARG A 107 16.90 6.28 -10.34
N ALA A 108 17.95 5.49 -10.16
CA ALA A 108 17.84 4.04 -10.24
C ALA A 108 16.89 3.49 -9.15
N PHE A 109 17.06 3.94 -7.90
CA PHE A 109 16.16 3.54 -6.81
C PHE A 109 14.73 4.03 -7.01
N LEU A 110 14.54 5.29 -7.43
CA LEU A 110 13.20 5.82 -7.66
C LEU A 110 12.48 5.10 -8.81
N THR A 111 13.22 4.72 -9.85
CA THR A 111 12.70 3.90 -10.97
C THR A 111 12.23 2.54 -10.48
N GLU A 112 13.06 1.86 -9.69
CA GLU A 112 12.68 0.57 -9.11
C GLU A 112 11.44 0.67 -8.22
N ILE A 113 11.37 1.71 -7.38
CA ILE A 113 10.20 1.97 -6.53
C ILE A 113 8.96 2.19 -7.38
N ALA A 114 9.04 3.06 -8.39
CA ALA A 114 7.92 3.39 -9.26
C ALA A 114 7.40 2.16 -10.02
N GLN A 115 8.31 1.34 -10.55
CA GLN A 115 7.99 0.10 -11.26
C GLN A 115 7.37 -0.97 -10.35
N THR A 116 7.81 -1.04 -9.10
CA THR A 116 7.22 -1.93 -8.09
C THR A 116 5.83 -1.45 -7.70
N MET A 117 5.67 -0.14 -7.44
CA MET A 117 4.40 0.45 -7.03
C MET A 117 3.35 0.36 -8.15
N ILE A 118 3.70 0.68 -9.40
CA ILE A 118 2.72 0.64 -10.49
C ILE A 118 2.23 -0.79 -10.74
N ALA A 119 3.12 -1.77 -10.67
CA ALA A 119 2.75 -3.19 -10.80
C ALA A 119 1.82 -3.63 -9.65
N LEU A 120 2.12 -3.21 -8.42
CA LEU A 120 1.24 -3.45 -7.28
C LEU A 120 -0.13 -2.79 -7.48
N PHE A 121 -0.17 -1.53 -7.92
CA PHE A 121 -1.36 -0.71 -8.13
C PHE A 121 -2.22 -1.10 -9.33
N VAL A 122 -1.78 -1.97 -10.22
CA VAL A 122 -2.66 -2.51 -11.27
C VAL A 122 -2.98 -3.99 -11.05
N SER A 123 -2.36 -4.63 -10.05
CA SER A 123 -2.67 -6.01 -9.71
C SER A 123 -4.08 -6.16 -9.11
N LYS A 124 -4.79 -7.22 -9.54
CA LYS A 124 -6.11 -7.59 -9.01
C LYS A 124 -6.10 -7.81 -7.50
N LYS A 125 -5.01 -8.36 -6.95
CA LYS A 125 -4.86 -8.66 -5.52
C LYS A 125 -4.99 -7.41 -4.64
N SER A 126 -4.61 -6.25 -5.15
CA SER A 126 -4.64 -5.00 -4.37
C SER A 126 -5.94 -4.22 -4.52
N GLU A 127 -6.96 -4.71 -5.26
CA GLU A 127 -8.23 -4.00 -5.42
C GLU A 127 -8.98 -3.79 -4.09
N SER A 128 -9.02 -4.81 -3.23
CA SER A 128 -9.60 -4.69 -1.89
C SER A 128 -8.79 -3.73 -1.01
N TRP A 129 -7.47 -3.79 -1.13
CA TRP A 129 -6.53 -2.91 -0.41
C TRP A 129 -6.78 -1.45 -0.78
N ALA A 130 -6.85 -1.15 -2.08
CA ALA A 130 -7.06 0.21 -2.56
C ALA A 130 -8.43 0.75 -2.14
N ARG A 131 -9.50 -0.05 -2.21
CA ARG A 131 -10.82 0.39 -1.75
C ARG A 131 -10.81 0.81 -0.27
N PHE A 132 -10.17 0.03 0.59
CA PHE A 132 -10.02 0.37 2.00
C PHE A 132 -9.23 1.68 2.18
N ILE A 133 -8.09 1.82 1.50
CA ILE A 133 -7.23 3.01 1.60
C ILE A 133 -7.92 4.26 1.05
N ILE A 134 -8.58 4.17 -0.10
CA ILE A 134 -9.30 5.31 -0.72
C ILE A 134 -10.38 5.81 0.21
N ARG A 135 -11.13 4.89 0.83
CA ARG A 135 -12.15 5.24 1.81
C ARG A 135 -11.52 6.00 2.99
N GLU A 136 -10.46 5.45 3.58
CA GLU A 136 -9.75 6.10 4.70
C GLU A 136 -9.08 7.43 4.33
N GLN A 137 -8.78 7.67 3.05
CA GLN A 137 -8.32 8.98 2.58
C GLN A 137 -9.45 10.03 2.56
N MET A 138 -10.67 9.61 2.22
CA MET A 138 -11.82 10.52 2.12
C MET A 138 -12.50 10.75 3.48
N GLU A 139 -12.53 9.72 4.32
CA GLU A 139 -13.13 9.72 5.66
C GLU A 139 -12.14 9.13 6.68
N PRO A 140 -11.10 9.88 7.06
CA PRO A 140 -10.02 9.33 7.89
C PRO A 140 -10.48 8.98 9.31
N THR A 141 -10.08 7.78 9.76
CA THR A 141 -10.27 7.29 11.12
C THR A 141 -8.91 6.93 11.77
N GLU A 142 -8.92 6.23 12.91
CA GLU A 142 -7.69 5.63 13.45
C GLU A 142 -7.04 4.65 12.46
N ALA A 143 -7.84 3.95 11.63
CA ALA A 143 -7.33 3.04 10.61
C ALA A 143 -6.45 3.77 9.58
N PHE A 144 -6.86 4.95 9.11
CA PHE A 144 -6.02 5.82 8.28
C PHE A 144 -4.67 6.10 8.94
N THR A 145 -4.68 6.50 10.23
CA THR A 145 -3.45 6.85 10.95
C THR A 145 -2.47 5.68 10.97
N ARG A 146 -2.96 4.46 11.19
CA ARG A 146 -2.13 3.24 11.19
C ARG A 146 -1.53 2.95 9.81
N VAL A 147 -2.34 2.97 8.75
CA VAL A 147 -1.87 2.76 7.37
C VAL A 147 -0.88 3.85 6.96
N TYR A 148 -1.17 5.10 7.32
CA TYR A 148 -0.33 6.23 7.00
C TYR A 148 1.05 6.11 7.66
N GLN A 149 1.10 5.87 8.97
CA GLN A 149 2.37 5.73 9.70
C GLN A 149 3.13 4.46 9.29
N GLY A 150 2.44 3.35 9.07
CA GLY A 150 3.06 2.06 8.78
C GLY A 150 3.63 1.95 7.36
N ILE A 151 2.94 2.50 6.35
CA ILE A 151 3.36 2.36 4.95
C ILE A 151 3.52 3.70 4.25
N MET A 152 2.48 4.54 4.24
CA MET A 152 2.46 5.66 3.30
C MET A 152 3.57 6.66 3.60
N ARG A 153 3.70 7.06 4.87
CA ARG A 153 4.70 8.02 5.32
C ARG A 153 6.13 7.55 5.02
N PRO A 154 6.57 6.33 5.37
CA PRO A 154 7.89 5.85 4.98
C PRO A 154 8.13 5.83 3.45
N MET A 155 7.14 5.46 2.64
CA MET A 155 7.29 5.52 1.17
C MET A 155 7.48 6.96 0.69
N ILE A 156 6.66 7.89 1.21
CA ILE A 156 6.71 9.30 0.85
C ILE A 156 8.06 9.90 1.27
N GLU A 157 8.55 9.57 2.46
CA GLU A 157 9.84 10.05 2.96
C GLU A 157 11.01 9.56 2.10
N ILE A 158 11.02 8.29 1.69
CA ILE A 158 12.02 7.74 0.76
C ILE A 158 11.92 8.46 -0.60
N ALA A 159 10.73 8.54 -1.20
CA ALA A 159 10.55 9.19 -2.50
C ALA A 159 11.00 10.66 -2.45
N ARG A 160 10.68 11.37 -1.38
CA ARG A 160 11.09 12.76 -1.15
C ARG A 160 12.61 12.91 -1.06
N GLN A 161 13.31 12.02 -0.35
CA GLN A 161 14.77 12.03 -0.29
C GLN A 161 15.38 11.82 -1.68
N LEU A 162 14.93 10.79 -2.41
CA LEU A 162 15.42 10.49 -3.75
C LEU A 162 15.14 11.63 -4.74
N ILE A 163 13.93 12.20 -4.71
CA ILE A 163 13.56 13.33 -5.57
C ILE A 163 14.37 14.58 -5.22
N GLY A 164 14.60 14.88 -3.94
CA GLY A 164 15.47 16.00 -3.53
C GLY A 164 16.89 15.85 -4.08
N THR A 165 17.48 14.66 -3.99
CA THR A 165 18.79 14.35 -4.60
C THR A 165 18.77 14.52 -6.12
N ILE A 166 17.71 14.10 -6.81
CA ILE A 166 17.58 14.22 -8.27
C ILE A 166 17.47 15.68 -8.73
N LEU A 167 16.74 16.49 -7.95
CA LEU A 167 16.46 17.89 -8.27
C LEU A 167 17.55 18.85 -7.75
N ASP A 168 18.52 18.35 -6.98
CA ASP A 168 19.51 19.15 -6.26
C ASP A 168 18.86 20.22 -5.37
N ASP A 169 17.84 19.81 -4.62
CA ASP A 169 17.02 20.65 -3.76
C ASP A 169 16.87 20.00 -2.38
N ASP A 170 16.65 20.79 -1.33
CA ASP A 170 16.46 20.30 0.02
C ASP A 170 15.24 19.36 0.04
N PRO A 171 15.39 18.08 0.41
CA PRO A 171 14.26 17.19 0.52
C PRO A 171 13.13 17.75 1.39
N ALA A 172 13.43 18.59 2.38
CA ALA A 172 12.43 19.18 3.27
C ALA A 172 11.69 20.38 2.66
N SER A 173 12.14 20.91 1.52
CA SER A 173 11.53 22.04 0.83
C SER A 173 10.09 21.75 0.42
N GLU A 174 9.24 22.79 0.40
CA GLU A 174 7.86 22.67 -0.07
C GLU A 174 7.82 22.19 -1.52
N HIS A 175 8.74 22.68 -2.35
CA HIS A 175 8.86 22.29 -3.75
C HIS A 175 9.09 20.76 -3.88
N VAL A 176 10.06 20.18 -3.16
CA VAL A 176 10.32 18.73 -3.23
C VAL A 176 9.13 17.93 -2.67
N ARG A 177 8.47 18.40 -1.61
CA ARG A 177 7.26 17.74 -1.08
C ARG A 177 6.14 17.69 -2.12
N LEU A 178 5.86 18.81 -2.79
CA LEU A 178 4.85 18.88 -3.84
C LEU A 178 5.23 18.02 -5.05
N ARG A 179 6.52 18.01 -5.44
CA ARG A 179 7.04 17.13 -6.49
C ARG A 179 6.86 15.66 -6.14
N ALA A 180 7.14 15.26 -4.90
CA ALA A 180 6.92 13.90 -4.43
C ALA A 180 5.44 13.50 -4.50
N PHE A 181 4.52 14.37 -4.07
CA PHE A 181 3.09 14.11 -4.21
C PHE A 181 2.63 14.03 -5.66
N ALA A 182 3.10 14.94 -6.53
CA ALA A 182 2.77 14.91 -7.96
C ALA A 182 3.28 13.62 -8.63
N PHE A 183 4.51 13.21 -8.32
CA PHE A 183 5.09 11.97 -8.82
C PHE A 183 4.32 10.74 -8.33
N ILE A 184 4.05 10.62 -7.03
CA ILE A 184 3.26 9.52 -6.47
C ILE A 184 1.86 9.50 -7.08
N GLY A 185 1.24 10.67 -7.26
CA GLY A 185 -0.05 10.83 -7.93
C GLY A 185 -0.05 10.27 -9.36
N SER A 186 1.02 10.52 -10.13
CA SER A 186 1.18 9.99 -11.50
C SER A 186 1.24 8.46 -11.57
N ILE A 187 1.69 7.79 -10.50
CA ILE A 187 1.67 6.33 -10.40
C ILE A 187 0.31 5.83 -9.88
N LEU A 188 -0.24 6.52 -8.87
CA LEU A 188 -1.50 6.17 -8.22
C LEU A 188 -2.72 6.31 -9.16
N VAL A 189 -2.63 7.20 -10.16
CA VAL A 189 -3.71 7.43 -11.13
C VAL A 189 -4.13 6.14 -11.85
N PHE A 190 -3.21 5.19 -12.09
CA PHE A 190 -3.54 3.92 -12.73
C PHE A 190 -4.43 3.01 -11.87
N ARG A 191 -4.46 3.23 -10.56
CA ARG A 191 -5.44 2.62 -9.67
C ARG A 191 -6.72 3.45 -9.57
N MET A 192 -6.62 4.76 -9.39
CA MET A 192 -7.80 5.63 -9.21
C MET A 192 -8.69 5.68 -10.45
N ALA A 193 -8.06 5.78 -11.62
CA ALA A 193 -8.70 5.84 -12.92
C ALA A 193 -8.70 4.49 -13.63
N HIS A 194 -8.57 3.37 -12.91
CA HIS A 194 -8.41 2.03 -13.48
C HIS A 194 -9.42 1.70 -14.60
N ALA A 195 -10.71 1.93 -14.36
CA ALA A 195 -11.74 1.66 -15.36
C ALA A 195 -11.59 2.54 -16.62
N ALA A 196 -11.23 3.81 -16.45
CA ALA A 196 -11.00 4.72 -17.56
C ALA A 196 -9.74 4.35 -18.35
N VAL A 197 -8.66 3.96 -17.66
CA VAL A 197 -7.43 3.47 -18.30
C VAL A 197 -7.71 2.21 -19.11
N LEU A 198 -8.39 1.21 -18.53
CA LEU A 198 -8.73 -0.01 -19.26
C LEU A 198 -9.58 0.27 -20.50
N ALA A 199 -10.60 1.12 -20.36
CA ALA A 199 -11.46 1.49 -21.49
C ALA A 199 -10.69 2.26 -22.59
N GLN A 200 -9.87 3.23 -22.20
CA GLN A 200 -9.11 4.06 -23.14
C GLN A 200 -7.99 3.31 -23.86
N MET A 201 -7.38 2.34 -23.17
CA MET A 201 -6.32 1.50 -23.73
C MET A 201 -6.85 0.23 -24.41
N GLU A 202 -8.18 0.02 -24.38
CA GLU A 202 -8.84 -1.19 -24.89
C GLU A 202 -8.31 -2.49 -24.24
N TRP A 203 -8.01 -2.42 -22.95
CA TRP A 203 -7.52 -3.55 -22.15
C TRP A 203 -8.66 -4.20 -21.35
N GLU A 204 -8.77 -5.52 -21.38
CA GLU A 204 -9.68 -6.25 -20.49
C GLU A 204 -9.17 -6.23 -19.04
N THR A 205 -7.86 -6.43 -18.87
CA THR A 205 -7.18 -6.42 -17.56
C THR A 205 -5.73 -5.98 -17.74
N ALA A 206 -5.08 -5.55 -16.65
CA ALA A 206 -3.63 -5.33 -16.65
C ALA A 206 -2.88 -6.67 -16.52
N GLY A 207 -2.67 -7.35 -17.64
CA GLY A 207 -1.87 -8.57 -17.73
C GLY A 207 -0.36 -8.29 -17.74
N PRO A 208 0.47 -9.33 -17.92
CA PRO A 208 1.93 -9.18 -17.89
C PRO A 208 2.49 -8.17 -18.90
N GLN A 209 1.89 -8.06 -20.08
CA GLN A 209 2.32 -7.14 -21.13
C GLN A 209 1.94 -5.69 -20.79
N GLU A 210 0.73 -5.47 -20.29
CA GLU A 210 0.25 -4.16 -19.85
C GLU A 210 1.08 -3.66 -18.65
N VAL A 211 1.37 -4.55 -17.70
CA VAL A 211 2.26 -4.25 -16.56
C VAL A 211 3.67 -3.88 -17.02
N ALA A 212 4.21 -4.55 -18.04
CA ALA A 212 5.52 -4.19 -18.61
C ALA A 212 5.50 -2.80 -19.24
N THR A 213 4.43 -2.47 -19.97
CA THR A 213 4.21 -1.14 -20.57
C THR A 213 4.16 -0.05 -19.50
N LEU A 214 3.39 -0.28 -18.43
CA LEU A 214 3.26 0.64 -17.31
C LEU A 214 4.58 0.81 -16.53
N ARG A 215 5.37 -0.26 -16.39
CA ARG A 215 6.72 -0.17 -15.79
C ARG A 215 7.68 0.65 -16.64
N HIS A 216 7.55 0.59 -17.97
CA HIS A 216 8.33 1.46 -18.85
C HIS A 216 7.94 2.93 -18.64
N LEU A 217 6.64 3.23 -18.66
CA LEU A 217 6.14 4.57 -18.36
C LEU A 217 6.59 5.08 -16.98
N ALA A 218 6.60 4.23 -15.95
CA ALA A 218 7.08 4.60 -14.62
C ALA A 218 8.56 5.02 -14.64
N ALA A 219 9.40 4.39 -15.46
CA ALA A 219 10.79 4.80 -15.66
C ALA A 219 10.90 6.13 -16.42
N GLU A 220 10.08 6.34 -17.45
CA GLU A 220 10.02 7.62 -18.18
C GLU A 220 9.63 8.78 -17.26
N LEU A 221 8.65 8.57 -16.37
CA LEU A 221 8.22 9.57 -15.38
C LEU A 221 9.36 9.96 -14.42
N VAL A 222 10.23 9.01 -14.05
CA VAL A 222 11.44 9.31 -13.26
C VAL A 222 12.49 10.03 -14.09
N ALA A 223 12.67 9.66 -15.36
CA ALA A 223 13.59 10.35 -16.26
C ALA A 223 13.20 11.81 -16.48
N ALA A 224 11.90 12.11 -16.53
CA ALA A 224 11.35 13.46 -16.68
C ALA A 224 11.55 14.37 -15.45
N LEU A 225 12.00 13.84 -14.31
CA LEU A 225 12.35 14.67 -13.16
C LEU A 225 13.65 15.43 -13.45
N GLU A 226 13.54 16.72 -13.72
CA GLU A 226 14.68 17.61 -13.93
C GLU A 226 14.65 18.78 -12.96
N PRO A 227 15.82 19.27 -12.48
CA PRO A 227 15.91 20.51 -11.72
C PRO A 227 15.21 21.63 -12.49
N PHE A 228 14.40 22.43 -11.78
CA PHE A 228 13.79 23.61 -12.40
C PHE A 228 14.90 24.63 -12.67
N LYS A 229 15.36 24.69 -13.92
CA LYS A 229 16.20 25.79 -14.40
C LYS A 229 15.28 27.00 -14.56
N GLY A 230 15.12 27.78 -13.49
CA GLY A 230 14.41 29.06 -13.57
C GLY A 230 15.00 29.86 -14.73
N GLY A 231 14.16 30.18 -15.72
CA GLY A 231 14.50 31.20 -16.70
C GLY A 231 14.76 32.48 -15.93
N ALA A 232 15.94 33.07 -16.14
CA ALA A 232 16.21 34.43 -15.71
C ALA A 232 15.06 35.32 -16.22
N ALA A 233 14.30 35.87 -15.29
CA ALA A 233 13.36 36.95 -15.56
C ALA A 233 14.15 38.26 -15.73
#